data_AF-A0AAD7MW95-F1
#
_entry.id   AF-A0AAD7MW95-F1
#
_cell.length_a   1.000
_cell.length_b   1.000
_cell.length_c   1.000
_cell.angle_alpha   90.00
_cell.angle_beta   90.00
_cell.angle_gamma   90.00
#
_symmetry.space_group_name_H-M   'P 1'
#
loop_
_entity.id
_entity.type
_entity.pdbx_description
1 polymer ?
#
loop_
_entity_poly.entity_id
_entity_poly.type
_entity_poly.pdbx_seq_one_letter_code
_entity_poly.pdbx_strand_id
1 'polypeptide(L)'
;LSEEALKLWLEEEDSLSDQIQALIDEATQDFPDEDDEVAKYAAQIAREVITDKTRGGHLRIVKAYIAFHMRKDSKWEAKQVSSATPGHITQFIIHKCGEKAEGCEGKKFATAVSTRAALTYWYRTIRPNESVTEWRINSKSGECFGLPTRSRHVSEFMTGLEKTKAKTGEVSVSARALSLKDMHNLYDLCFRPNATPAEMRWGMVRYTAYLFAWLLLLRFEEVVRLSFESINMIPGARESFEVQLSTRKSAQTGVGHACTMWANDLDPKICPVRALIRLAVVYGTTVNLTGALFLKVNKHGAILQDTPIVCGPERFGVFVLT
;
A
#
# COMPACT_ATOMS: atom_id res chain seq x y z
N LEU A 1 -15.03 -15.29 -6.47
CA LEU A 1 -14.63 -14.31 -5.44
C LEU A 1 -15.91 -13.74 -4.87
N SER A 2 -16.08 -13.70 -3.54
CA SER A 2 -17.27 -13.10 -2.93
C SER A 2 -17.29 -11.59 -3.22
N GLU A 3 -18.47 -11.02 -3.32
CA GLU A 3 -18.71 -9.57 -3.51
C GLU A 3 -18.00 -8.74 -2.41
N GLU A 4 -17.87 -9.32 -1.22
CA GLU A 4 -17.12 -8.77 -0.09
C GLU A 4 -15.60 -8.73 -0.31
N ALA A 5 -15.02 -9.74 -0.97
CA ALA A 5 -13.59 -9.76 -1.28
C ALA A 5 -13.22 -8.68 -2.32
N LEU A 6 -14.12 -8.41 -3.26
CA LEU A 6 -13.97 -7.33 -4.24
C LEU A 6 -14.05 -5.97 -3.55
N LYS A 7 -15.02 -5.79 -2.64
CA LYS A 7 -15.19 -4.56 -1.87
C LYS A 7 -13.99 -4.23 -0.97
N LEU A 8 -13.44 -5.22 -0.27
CA LEU A 8 -12.23 -5.07 0.56
C LEU A 8 -11.01 -4.65 -0.26
N TRP A 9 -10.85 -5.22 -1.46
CA TRP A 9 -9.78 -4.84 -2.39
C TRP A 9 -9.90 -3.39 -2.88
N LEU A 10 -11.13 -2.95 -3.18
CA LEU A 10 -11.41 -1.61 -3.68
C LEU A 10 -11.13 -0.52 -2.63
N GLU A 11 -11.46 -0.81 -1.36
CA GLU A 11 -11.20 0.07 -0.21
C GLU A 11 -9.72 0.12 0.19
N GLU A 12 -8.96 -0.95 -0.03
CA GLU A 12 -7.51 -0.97 0.19
C GLU A 12 -6.74 -0.14 -0.84
N GLU A 13 -7.17 -0.12 -2.11
CA GLU A 13 -6.56 0.70 -3.17
C GLU A 13 -6.63 2.22 -2.88
N ASP A 14 -7.67 2.72 -2.21
CA ASP A 14 -7.80 4.16 -1.89
C ASP A 14 -6.90 4.59 -0.71
N SER A 15 -6.58 3.66 0.20
CA SER A 15 -5.63 3.88 1.30
C SER A 15 -4.16 3.81 0.87
N LEU A 16 -3.89 3.37 -0.37
CA LEU A 16 -2.55 3.11 -0.91
C LEU A 16 -1.99 4.28 -1.72
N SER A 17 -2.61 5.46 -1.68
CA SER A 17 -2.25 6.59 -2.57
C SER A 17 -0.75 6.93 -2.57
N ASP A 18 -0.06 6.85 -1.42
CA ASP A 18 1.38 7.14 -1.32
C ASP A 18 2.25 6.00 -1.88
N GLN A 19 1.83 4.75 -1.70
CA GLN A 19 2.51 3.58 -2.28
C GLN A 19 2.30 3.51 -3.80
N ILE A 20 1.10 3.91 -4.25
CA ILE A 20 0.76 4.03 -5.67
C ILE A 20 1.62 5.08 -6.36
N GLN A 21 1.89 6.22 -5.70
CA GLN A 21 2.74 7.24 -6.29
C GLN A 21 4.18 6.73 -6.51
N ALA A 22 4.75 6.01 -5.53
CA ALA A 22 6.06 5.39 -5.68
C ALA A 22 6.10 4.35 -6.83
N LEU A 23 5.07 3.52 -6.94
CA LEU A 23 4.94 2.55 -8.05
C LEU A 23 4.77 3.25 -9.41
N ILE A 24 4.09 4.39 -9.44
CA ILE A 24 3.93 5.19 -10.66
C ILE A 24 5.27 5.77 -11.06
N ASP A 25 6.03 6.35 -10.13
CA ASP A 25 7.34 6.93 -10.42
C ASP A 25 8.32 5.85 -10.94
N GLU A 26 8.31 4.64 -10.36
CA GLU A 26 9.07 3.49 -10.88
C GLU A 26 8.59 3.09 -12.29
N ALA A 27 7.28 2.90 -12.46
CA ALA A 27 6.71 2.49 -13.74
C ALA A 27 6.83 3.57 -14.82
N THR A 28 7.10 4.82 -14.47
CA THR A 28 7.13 5.91 -15.44
C THR A 28 8.26 5.72 -16.47
N GLN A 29 9.34 5.02 -16.10
CA GLN A 29 10.40 4.64 -17.05
C GLN A 29 9.91 3.69 -18.15
N ASP A 30 8.80 2.99 -17.93
CA ASP A 30 8.17 2.10 -18.91
C ASP A 30 7.31 2.85 -19.95
N PHE A 31 7.15 4.15 -19.80
CA PHE A 31 6.36 5.02 -20.67
C PHE A 31 7.23 6.18 -21.18
N PRO A 32 8.17 5.91 -22.11
CA PRO A 32 8.96 6.96 -22.74
C PRO A 32 8.05 7.93 -23.49
N ASP A 33 8.38 9.22 -23.47
CA ASP A 33 7.70 10.17 -24.34
C ASP A 33 8.12 9.86 -25.79
N GLU A 34 7.13 9.52 -26.62
CA GLU A 34 7.30 9.33 -28.06
C GLU A 34 7.01 10.66 -28.76
N ASP A 35 7.75 10.94 -29.85
CA ASP A 35 7.73 12.26 -30.51
C ASP A 35 6.90 12.26 -31.82
N ASP A 36 6.05 11.24 -32.01
CA ASP A 36 5.17 11.15 -33.16
C ASP A 36 3.89 11.98 -33.00
N GLU A 37 3.19 12.22 -34.12
CA GLU A 37 2.00 13.08 -34.14
C GLU A 37 0.84 12.52 -33.30
N VAL A 38 0.72 11.20 -33.19
CA VAL A 38 -0.30 10.55 -32.36
C VAL A 38 0.01 10.77 -30.88
N ALA A 39 1.28 10.67 -30.49
CA ALA A 39 1.75 10.91 -29.13
C ALA A 39 1.59 12.38 -28.72
N LYS A 40 1.84 13.33 -29.63
CA LYS A 40 1.59 14.76 -29.42
C LYS A 40 0.11 15.05 -29.20
N TYR A 41 -0.76 14.46 -30.02
CA TYR A 41 -2.21 14.61 -29.89
C TYR A 41 -2.73 13.97 -28.58
N ALA A 42 -2.24 12.78 -28.23
CA ALA A 42 -2.52 12.14 -26.94
C ALA A 42 -2.07 13.01 -25.76
N ALA A 43 -0.90 13.65 -25.86
CA ALA A 43 -0.39 14.59 -24.86
C ALA A 43 -1.28 15.82 -24.70
N GLN A 44 -1.84 16.34 -25.80
CA GLN A 44 -2.79 17.44 -25.74
C GLN A 44 -4.06 17.04 -25.00
N ILE A 45 -4.70 15.92 -25.40
CA ILE A 45 -5.92 15.41 -24.74
C ILE A 45 -5.69 15.19 -23.25
N ALA A 46 -4.56 14.59 -22.88
CA ALA A 46 -4.25 14.28 -21.49
C ALA A 46 -4.06 15.56 -20.64
N ARG A 47 -3.40 16.59 -21.19
CA ARG A 47 -3.13 17.88 -20.51
C ARG A 47 -4.38 18.76 -20.36
N GLU A 48 -5.34 18.65 -21.27
CA GLU A 48 -6.62 19.39 -21.16
C GLU A 48 -7.41 18.97 -19.91
N VAL A 49 -7.22 17.74 -19.47
CA VAL A 49 -7.99 17.13 -18.37
C VAL A 49 -7.15 17.09 -17.09
N ILE A 50 -5.87 16.74 -17.16
CA ILE A 50 -4.98 16.67 -16.00
C ILE A 50 -4.13 17.95 -15.91
N THR A 51 -4.54 18.87 -15.04
CA THR A 51 -3.89 20.20 -14.87
C THR A 51 -2.84 20.26 -13.76
N ASP A 52 -2.76 19.22 -12.91
CA ASP A 52 -1.86 19.18 -11.75
C ASP A 52 -0.43 18.75 -12.14
N LYS A 53 0.54 19.66 -11.96
CA LYS A 53 1.98 19.43 -12.26
C LYS A 53 2.60 18.31 -11.41
N THR A 54 2.02 18.02 -10.26
CA THR A 54 2.54 17.00 -9.31
C THR A 54 2.30 15.57 -9.81
N ARG A 55 1.56 15.38 -10.92
CA ARG A 55 1.09 14.06 -11.39
C ARG A 55 1.67 13.65 -12.75
N GLY A 56 2.90 14.08 -13.05
CA GLY A 56 3.56 13.82 -14.33
C GLY A 56 3.66 12.33 -14.73
N GLY A 57 3.76 11.41 -13.76
CA GLY A 57 3.75 9.96 -14.02
C GLY A 57 2.41 9.44 -14.52
N HIS A 58 1.29 9.88 -13.91
CA HIS A 58 -0.05 9.53 -14.37
C HIS A 58 -0.28 10.01 -15.80
N LEU A 59 0.15 11.25 -16.09
CA LEU A 59 0.02 11.84 -17.42
C LEU A 59 0.74 10.99 -18.48
N ARG A 60 1.98 10.56 -18.23
CA ARG A 60 2.76 9.72 -19.18
C ARG A 60 2.06 8.41 -19.49
N ILE A 61 1.51 7.74 -18.49
CA ILE A 61 0.76 6.50 -18.66
C ILE A 61 -0.51 6.73 -19.50
N VAL A 62 -1.27 7.78 -19.18
CA VAL A 62 -2.52 8.12 -19.90
C VAL A 62 -2.23 8.45 -21.37
N LYS A 63 -1.16 9.20 -21.66
CA LYS A 63 -0.72 9.46 -23.04
C LYS A 63 -0.46 8.17 -23.81
N ALA A 64 0.31 7.26 -23.23
CA ALA A 64 0.65 5.99 -23.86
C ALA A 64 -0.60 5.12 -24.10
N TYR A 65 -1.55 5.13 -23.17
CA TYR A 65 -2.84 4.45 -23.33
C TYR A 65 -3.65 5.01 -24.51
N ILE A 66 -3.75 6.35 -24.61
CA ILE A 66 -4.47 7.01 -25.70
C ILE A 66 -3.78 6.71 -27.05
N ALA A 67 -2.46 6.88 -27.12
CA ALA A 67 -1.69 6.63 -28.34
C ALA A 67 -1.81 5.18 -28.82
N PHE A 68 -1.78 4.21 -27.89
CA PHE A 68 -1.95 2.80 -28.20
C PHE A 68 -3.28 2.49 -28.91
N HIS A 69 -4.39 3.01 -28.38
CA HIS A 69 -5.71 2.76 -28.98
C HIS A 69 -5.89 3.53 -30.28
N MET A 70 -5.43 4.77 -30.36
CA MET A 70 -5.50 5.57 -31.60
C MET A 70 -4.68 4.96 -32.76
N ARG A 71 -3.56 4.31 -32.46
CA ARG A 71 -2.77 3.58 -33.49
C ARG A 71 -3.50 2.35 -34.02
N LYS A 72 -4.32 1.70 -33.20
CA LYS A 72 -5.10 0.52 -33.60
C LYS A 72 -6.40 0.90 -34.32
N ASP A 73 -7.06 1.95 -33.84
CA ASP A 73 -8.29 2.47 -34.39
C ASP A 73 -8.26 4.00 -34.36
N SER A 74 -8.10 4.60 -35.54
CA SER A 74 -8.04 6.06 -35.70
C SER A 74 -9.35 6.76 -35.38
N LYS A 75 -10.46 6.02 -35.29
CA LYS A 75 -11.78 6.53 -34.90
C LYS A 75 -12.05 6.38 -33.40
N TRP A 76 -11.13 5.80 -32.64
CA TRP A 76 -11.29 5.62 -31.22
C TRP A 76 -11.31 6.96 -30.46
N GLU A 77 -12.34 7.18 -29.65
CA GLU A 77 -12.51 8.41 -28.88
C GLU A 77 -12.05 8.26 -27.43
N ALA A 78 -10.97 8.96 -27.06
CA ALA A 78 -10.34 8.83 -25.74
C ALA A 78 -11.22 9.23 -24.54
N LYS A 79 -12.16 10.15 -24.75
CA LYS A 79 -13.08 10.64 -23.70
C LYS A 79 -14.37 9.80 -23.64
N GLN A 80 -14.62 8.94 -24.62
CA GLN A 80 -15.83 8.12 -24.67
C GLN A 80 -15.71 6.93 -23.72
N VAL A 81 -16.74 6.73 -22.90
CA VAL A 81 -16.82 5.60 -21.97
C VAL A 81 -18.00 4.72 -22.37
N SER A 82 -17.72 3.45 -22.69
CA SER A 82 -18.68 2.48 -23.18
C SER A 82 -18.51 1.12 -22.48
N SER A 83 -19.38 0.17 -22.79
CA SER A 83 -19.29 -1.21 -22.30
C SER A 83 -17.98 -1.91 -22.70
N ALA A 84 -17.32 -1.45 -23.77
CA ALA A 84 -16.04 -1.98 -24.23
C ALA A 84 -14.83 -1.41 -23.47
N THR A 85 -14.97 -0.27 -22.78
CA THR A 85 -13.87 0.43 -22.11
C THR A 85 -13.09 -0.47 -21.12
N PRO A 86 -13.73 -1.32 -20.29
CA PRO A 86 -13.01 -2.32 -19.49
C PRO A 86 -12.08 -3.22 -20.31
N GLY A 87 -12.51 -3.67 -21.49
CA GLY A 87 -11.70 -4.49 -22.38
C GLY A 87 -10.54 -3.71 -22.99
N HIS A 88 -10.73 -2.44 -23.34
CA HIS A 88 -9.64 -1.57 -23.80
C HIS A 88 -8.55 -1.39 -22.74
N ILE A 89 -8.95 -1.30 -21.46
CA ILE A 89 -8.01 -1.21 -20.32
C ILE A 89 -7.20 -2.50 -20.21
N THR A 90 -7.86 -3.67 -20.15
CA THR A 90 -7.16 -4.96 -20.02
C THR A 90 -6.27 -5.22 -21.23
N GLN A 91 -6.70 -4.88 -22.45
CA GLN A 91 -5.91 -5.03 -23.66
C GLN A 91 -4.60 -4.20 -23.62
N PHE A 92 -4.66 -2.97 -23.12
CA PHE A 92 -3.45 -2.16 -22.95
C PHE A 92 -2.52 -2.74 -21.88
N ILE A 93 -3.08 -3.21 -20.76
CA ILE A 93 -2.28 -3.87 -19.72
C ILE A 93 -1.64 -5.16 -20.25
N ILE A 94 -2.35 -5.95 -21.06
CA ILE A 94 -1.80 -7.13 -21.75
C ILE A 94 -0.63 -6.70 -22.64
N HIS A 95 -0.81 -5.68 -23.48
CA HIS A 95 0.27 -5.22 -24.36
C HIS A 95 1.54 -4.83 -23.57
N LYS A 96 1.38 -4.17 -22.42
CA LYS A 96 2.51 -3.80 -21.57
C LYS A 96 3.09 -5.01 -20.82
N CYS A 97 2.27 -5.82 -20.17
CA CYS A 97 2.72 -6.78 -19.17
C CYS A 97 2.72 -8.24 -19.66
N GLY A 98 2.15 -8.53 -20.81
CA GLY A 98 2.08 -9.86 -21.42
C GLY A 98 3.46 -10.39 -21.82
N GLU A 99 3.50 -11.62 -22.32
CA GLU A 99 4.77 -12.26 -22.68
C GLU A 99 5.39 -11.64 -23.93
N LYS A 100 6.71 -11.45 -23.93
CA LYS A 100 7.43 -10.92 -25.10
C LYS A 100 7.29 -11.82 -26.33
N ALA A 101 7.14 -13.12 -26.13
CA ALA A 101 6.90 -14.09 -27.19
C ALA A 101 5.59 -13.81 -27.96
N GLU A 102 4.62 -13.16 -27.32
CA GLU A 102 3.33 -12.78 -27.91
C GLU A 102 3.34 -11.35 -28.48
N GLY A 103 4.52 -10.71 -28.59
CA GLY A 103 4.65 -9.33 -29.07
C GLY A 103 4.29 -8.26 -28.03
N CYS A 104 4.20 -8.64 -26.75
CA CYS A 104 4.03 -7.70 -25.64
C CYS A 104 5.37 -7.15 -25.14
N GLU A 105 5.35 -6.11 -24.31
CA GLU A 105 6.58 -5.46 -23.81
C GLU A 105 7.25 -6.24 -22.66
N GLY A 106 6.54 -7.18 -22.02
CA GLY A 106 7.09 -7.98 -20.93
C GLY A 106 7.34 -7.20 -19.64
N LYS A 107 6.57 -6.14 -19.38
CA LYS A 107 6.67 -5.33 -18.16
C LYS A 107 6.18 -6.08 -16.93
N LYS A 108 6.55 -5.54 -15.76
CA LYS A 108 6.27 -6.09 -14.43
C LYS A 108 4.81 -5.86 -14.04
N PHE A 109 4.32 -6.62 -13.05
CA PHE A 109 3.00 -6.41 -12.47
C PHE A 109 2.83 -5.01 -11.86
N ALA A 110 3.91 -4.43 -11.31
CA ALA A 110 3.92 -3.04 -10.84
C ALA A 110 3.45 -2.05 -11.92
N THR A 111 3.86 -2.25 -13.18
CA THR A 111 3.43 -1.44 -14.33
C THR A 111 1.92 -1.56 -14.57
N ALA A 112 1.33 -2.75 -14.38
CA ALA A 112 -0.13 -2.94 -14.47
C ALA A 112 -0.88 -2.18 -13.37
N VAL A 113 -0.38 -2.24 -12.12
CA VAL A 113 -0.95 -1.51 -10.97
C VAL A 113 -0.92 -0.01 -11.21
N SER A 114 0.23 0.53 -11.61
CA SER A 114 0.40 1.94 -11.96
C SER A 114 -0.49 2.35 -13.14
N THR A 115 -0.64 1.47 -14.13
CA THR A 115 -1.56 1.68 -15.27
C THR A 115 -3.00 1.82 -14.82
N ARG A 116 -3.48 0.89 -13.99
CA ARG A 116 -4.85 0.94 -13.45
C ARG A 116 -5.08 2.20 -12.62
N ALA A 117 -4.14 2.58 -11.78
CA ALA A 117 -4.22 3.79 -10.95
C ALA A 117 -4.31 5.06 -11.81
N ALA A 118 -3.41 5.20 -12.79
CA ALA A 118 -3.39 6.34 -13.72
C ALA A 118 -4.70 6.46 -14.51
N LEU A 119 -5.21 5.34 -15.02
CA LEU A 119 -6.48 5.33 -15.75
C LEU A 119 -7.68 5.60 -14.84
N THR A 120 -7.62 5.16 -13.58
CA THR A 120 -8.67 5.49 -12.59
C THR A 120 -8.74 6.99 -12.38
N TYR A 121 -7.59 7.65 -12.25
CA TYR A 121 -7.51 9.09 -12.14
C TYR A 121 -8.01 9.80 -13.40
N TRP A 122 -7.62 9.33 -14.59
CA TRP A 122 -8.14 9.83 -15.87
C TRP A 122 -9.66 9.78 -15.93
N TYR A 123 -10.25 8.60 -15.69
CA TYR A 123 -11.69 8.39 -15.78
C TYR A 123 -12.47 9.18 -14.71
N ARG A 124 -11.91 9.39 -13.52
CA ARG A 124 -12.48 10.30 -12.51
C ARG A 124 -12.52 11.74 -12.99
N THR A 125 -11.52 12.17 -13.76
CA THR A 125 -11.43 13.55 -14.20
C THR A 125 -12.39 13.82 -15.37
N ILE A 126 -12.53 12.89 -16.31
CA ILE A 126 -13.52 13.00 -17.39
C ILE A 126 -14.96 12.71 -16.93
N ARG A 127 -15.14 12.03 -15.79
CA ARG A 127 -16.46 11.71 -15.19
C ARG A 127 -16.49 12.06 -13.69
N PRO A 128 -16.53 13.35 -13.33
CA PRO A 128 -16.34 13.80 -11.94
C PRO A 128 -17.42 13.35 -10.95
N ASN A 129 -18.63 13.05 -11.43
CA ASN A 129 -19.79 12.74 -10.59
C ASN A 129 -20.10 11.24 -10.49
N GLU A 130 -19.20 10.38 -10.98
CA GLU A 130 -19.43 8.94 -10.95
C GLU A 130 -19.08 8.29 -9.62
N SER A 131 -19.81 7.23 -9.30
CA SER A 131 -19.52 6.41 -8.12
C SER A 131 -18.18 5.71 -8.26
N VAL A 132 -17.43 5.67 -7.16
CA VAL A 132 -16.19 4.89 -7.03
C VAL A 132 -16.43 3.43 -6.62
N THR A 133 -17.68 3.05 -6.33
CA THR A 133 -17.99 1.73 -5.77
C THR A 133 -17.91 0.60 -6.78
N GLU A 134 -18.73 0.63 -7.83
CA GLU A 134 -18.83 -0.48 -8.78
C GLU A 134 -19.23 0.03 -10.17
N TRP A 135 -18.58 -0.53 -11.19
CA TRP A 135 -18.97 -0.34 -12.58
C TRP A 135 -20.22 -1.16 -12.93
N ARG A 136 -21.23 -0.51 -13.47
CA ARG A 136 -22.50 -1.15 -13.87
C ARG A 136 -22.90 -0.71 -15.25
N ILE A 137 -23.58 -1.59 -15.98
CA ILE A 137 -24.15 -1.26 -17.28
C ILE A 137 -25.64 -1.48 -17.19
N ASN A 138 -26.41 -0.43 -17.51
CA ASN A 138 -27.86 -0.56 -17.62
C ASN A 138 -28.19 -1.37 -18.87
N SER A 139 -28.75 -2.57 -18.67
CA SER A 139 -29.07 -3.50 -19.77
C SER A 139 -30.08 -2.94 -20.78
N LYS A 140 -30.88 -1.92 -20.40
CA LYS A 140 -31.91 -1.33 -21.26
C LYS A 140 -31.40 -0.11 -22.03
N SER A 141 -30.70 0.81 -21.37
CA SER A 141 -30.19 2.04 -22.01
C SER A 141 -28.78 1.90 -22.58
N GLY A 142 -28.02 0.89 -22.16
CA GLY A 142 -26.59 0.77 -22.46
C GLY A 142 -25.72 1.78 -21.69
N GLU A 143 -26.33 2.60 -20.83
CA GLU A 143 -25.60 3.58 -20.02
C GLU A 143 -24.70 2.88 -19.01
N CYS A 144 -23.48 3.38 -18.93
CA CYS A 144 -22.47 2.85 -18.05
C CYS A 144 -22.33 3.73 -16.81
N PHE A 145 -22.40 3.17 -15.62
CA PHE A 145 -22.25 3.86 -14.33
C PHE A 145 -20.95 3.44 -13.64
N GLY A 146 -20.34 4.37 -12.92
CA GLY A 146 -19.08 4.17 -12.22
C GLY A 146 -17.83 4.26 -13.09
N LEU A 147 -16.69 3.88 -12.52
CA LEU A 147 -15.39 3.93 -13.19
C LEU A 147 -15.06 2.59 -13.87
N PRO A 148 -14.68 2.57 -15.16
CA PRO A 148 -14.43 1.33 -15.89
C PRO A 148 -13.25 0.51 -15.32
N THR A 149 -12.30 1.16 -14.65
CA THR A 149 -11.17 0.52 -13.93
C THR A 149 -11.59 -0.24 -12.68
N ARG A 150 -12.79 0.04 -12.15
CA ARG A 150 -13.41 -0.70 -11.03
C ARG A 150 -14.38 -1.77 -11.51
N SER A 151 -14.40 -2.07 -12.81
CA SER A 151 -15.18 -3.18 -13.33
C SER A 151 -14.66 -4.53 -12.82
N ARG A 152 -15.60 -5.47 -12.69
CA ARG A 152 -15.30 -6.86 -12.38
C ARG A 152 -14.32 -7.46 -13.38
N HIS A 153 -14.50 -7.16 -14.67
CA HIS A 153 -13.61 -7.60 -15.74
C HIS A 153 -12.14 -7.18 -15.50
N VAL A 154 -11.90 -5.90 -15.20
CA VAL A 154 -10.54 -5.40 -14.91
C VAL A 154 -9.99 -6.01 -13.62
N SER A 155 -10.82 -6.15 -12.58
CA SER A 155 -10.38 -6.67 -11.28
C SER A 155 -10.02 -8.16 -11.32
N GLU A 156 -10.83 -8.98 -11.99
CA GLU A 156 -10.54 -10.40 -12.22
C GLU A 156 -9.27 -10.57 -13.08
N PHE A 157 -9.12 -9.73 -14.12
CA PHE A 157 -7.92 -9.72 -14.96
C PHE A 157 -6.66 -9.39 -14.14
N MET A 158 -6.69 -8.33 -13.31
CA MET A 158 -5.55 -7.95 -12.47
C MET A 158 -5.15 -9.07 -11.49
N THR A 159 -6.12 -9.73 -10.87
CA THR A 159 -5.88 -10.88 -9.97
C THR A 159 -5.26 -12.05 -10.72
N GLY A 160 -5.73 -12.32 -11.95
CA GLY A 160 -5.17 -13.36 -12.81
C GLY A 160 -3.71 -13.05 -13.19
N LEU A 161 -3.47 -11.81 -13.62
CA LEU A 161 -2.15 -11.33 -14.01
C LEU A 161 -1.15 -11.41 -12.84
N GLU A 162 -1.56 -10.99 -11.64
CA GLU A 162 -0.74 -11.08 -10.41
C GLU A 162 -0.29 -12.52 -10.16
N LYS A 163 -1.22 -13.48 -10.19
CA LYS A 163 -0.92 -14.90 -9.98
C LYS A 163 0.01 -15.45 -11.06
N THR A 164 -0.22 -15.09 -12.32
CA THR A 164 0.64 -15.51 -13.43
C THR A 164 2.06 -14.97 -13.27
N LYS A 165 2.20 -13.68 -12.93
CA LYS A 165 3.51 -13.04 -12.69
C LYS A 165 4.23 -13.63 -11.47
N ALA A 166 3.51 -13.85 -10.37
CA ALA A 166 4.03 -14.54 -9.20
C ALA A 166 4.54 -15.96 -9.53
N LYS A 167 3.79 -16.71 -10.36
CA LYS A 167 4.20 -18.05 -10.81
C LYS A 167 5.48 -18.01 -11.66
N THR A 168 5.69 -16.94 -12.43
CA THR A 168 6.94 -16.73 -13.19
C THR A 168 8.12 -16.26 -12.31
N GLY A 169 7.94 -16.18 -10.99
CA GLY A 169 8.98 -15.76 -10.05
C GLY A 169 9.05 -14.25 -9.85
N GLU A 170 8.12 -13.47 -10.41
CA GLU A 170 8.01 -12.05 -10.13
C GLU A 170 7.37 -11.85 -8.76
N VAL A 171 8.19 -11.66 -7.74
CA VAL A 171 7.71 -11.32 -6.40
C VAL A 171 7.46 -9.82 -6.36
N SER A 172 6.22 -9.41 -6.09
CA SER A 172 5.91 -8.00 -5.82
C SER A 172 6.76 -7.53 -4.64
N VAL A 173 7.72 -6.64 -4.89
CA VAL A 173 8.68 -6.18 -3.90
C VAL A 173 8.00 -5.44 -2.75
N SER A 174 6.81 -4.87 -2.98
CA SER A 174 6.02 -4.16 -1.96
C SER A 174 5.45 -5.07 -0.86
N ALA A 175 5.52 -6.39 -1.02
CA ALA A 175 4.88 -7.35 -0.13
C ALA A 175 5.78 -8.54 0.23
N ARG A 176 7.12 -8.39 0.23
CA ARG A 176 7.94 -9.42 0.90
C ARG A 176 7.59 -9.41 2.38
N ALA A 177 6.88 -10.43 2.83
CA ALA A 177 6.64 -10.67 4.24
C ALA A 177 7.99 -10.69 4.98
N LEU A 178 8.07 -9.93 6.08
CA LEU A 178 9.26 -9.96 6.93
C LEU A 178 9.46 -11.40 7.42
N SER A 179 10.65 -11.95 7.15
CA SER A 179 11.03 -13.26 7.66
C SER A 179 11.60 -13.14 9.09
N LEU A 180 11.75 -14.27 9.78
CA LEU A 180 12.44 -14.32 11.06
C LEU A 180 13.87 -13.72 10.97
N LYS A 181 14.59 -14.03 9.89
CA LYS A 181 15.93 -13.48 9.63
C LYS A 181 15.90 -11.95 9.50
N ASP A 182 14.88 -11.42 8.84
CA ASP A 182 14.69 -9.97 8.68
C ASP A 182 14.48 -9.30 10.04
N MET A 183 13.70 -9.92 10.93
CA MET A 183 13.49 -9.45 12.30
C MET A 183 14.74 -9.53 13.18
N HIS A 184 15.57 -10.55 13.02
CA HIS A 184 16.87 -10.64 13.70
C HIS A 184 17.84 -9.57 13.23
N ASN A 185 17.93 -9.34 11.92
CA ASN A 185 18.76 -8.29 11.36
C ASN A 185 18.32 -6.91 11.85
N LEU A 186 17.00 -6.66 11.89
CA LEU A 186 16.45 -5.42 12.41
C LEU A 186 16.77 -5.23 13.91
N TYR A 187 16.71 -6.30 14.70
CA TYR A 187 17.13 -6.28 16.09
C TYR A 187 18.62 -5.87 16.20
N ASP A 188 19.50 -6.56 15.49
CA ASP A 188 20.95 -6.30 15.58
C ASP A 188 21.30 -4.87 15.14
N LEU A 189 20.60 -4.33 14.14
CA LEU A 189 20.72 -2.94 13.72
C LEU A 189 20.29 -1.96 14.82
N CYS A 190 19.17 -2.23 15.50
CA CYS A 190 18.61 -1.35 16.53
C CYS A 190 19.37 -1.41 17.86
N PHE A 191 20.07 -2.52 18.15
CA PHE A 191 20.75 -2.78 19.41
C PHE A 191 22.28 -2.90 19.27
N ARG A 192 22.87 -2.24 18.27
CA ARG A 192 24.33 -2.25 18.03
C ARG A 192 25.12 -1.69 19.24
N PRO A 193 26.27 -2.28 19.61
CA PRO A 193 27.01 -1.90 20.83
C PRO A 193 27.48 -0.44 20.88
N ASN A 194 27.76 0.15 19.72
CA ASN A 194 28.32 1.50 19.60
C ASN A 194 27.24 2.57 19.31
N ALA A 195 25.96 2.27 19.55
CA ALA A 195 24.88 3.23 19.36
C ALA A 195 24.96 4.35 20.41
N THR A 196 24.69 5.58 19.99
CA THR A 196 24.47 6.67 20.95
C THR A 196 23.19 6.41 21.77
N PRO A 197 23.03 6.99 22.97
CA PRO A 197 21.80 6.84 23.75
C PRO A 197 20.54 7.25 22.98
N ALA A 198 20.63 8.27 22.12
CA ALA A 198 19.52 8.72 21.29
C ALA A 198 19.16 7.68 20.21
N GLU A 199 20.17 7.12 19.53
CA GLU A 199 19.98 6.05 18.55
C GLU A 199 19.41 4.79 19.18
N MET A 200 19.87 4.43 20.39
CA MET A 200 19.39 3.26 21.12
C MET A 200 17.91 3.37 21.48
N ARG A 201 17.48 4.55 21.99
CA ARG A 201 16.06 4.81 22.29
C ARG A 201 15.21 4.77 21.02
N TRP A 202 15.69 5.35 19.92
CA TRP A 202 15.05 5.26 18.62
C TRP A 202 14.92 3.82 18.12
N GLY A 203 16.01 3.05 18.23
CA GLY A 203 16.08 1.65 17.84
C GLY A 203 15.10 0.80 18.64
N MET A 204 15.01 1.00 19.96
CA MET A 204 14.06 0.30 20.83
C MET A 204 12.61 0.55 20.43
N VAL A 205 12.20 1.80 20.28
CA VAL A 205 10.81 2.14 19.90
C VAL A 205 10.48 1.58 18.51
N ARG A 206 11.38 1.77 17.54
CA ARG A 206 11.22 1.27 16.17
C ARG A 206 11.12 -0.26 16.14
N TYR A 207 12.05 -0.95 16.79
CA TYR A 207 12.08 -2.41 16.82
C TYR A 207 10.81 -2.98 17.42
N THR A 208 10.36 -2.45 18.56
CA THR A 208 9.13 -2.92 19.21
C THR A 208 7.92 -2.75 18.31
N ALA A 209 7.81 -1.63 17.57
CA ALA A 209 6.73 -1.43 16.61
C ALA A 209 6.76 -2.46 15.48
N TYR A 210 7.91 -2.71 14.85
CA TYR A 210 8.02 -3.72 13.79
C TYR A 210 7.77 -5.14 14.32
N LEU A 211 8.23 -5.46 15.54
CA LEU A 211 7.98 -6.75 16.15
C LEU A 211 6.48 -6.96 16.39
N PHE A 212 5.77 -5.94 16.85
CA PHE A 212 4.31 -6.00 17.04
C PHE A 212 3.59 -6.14 15.69
N ALA A 213 4.02 -5.42 14.66
CA ALA A 213 3.48 -5.56 13.31
C ALA A 213 3.62 -7.01 12.81
N TRP A 214 4.81 -7.59 13.00
CA TRP A 214 5.12 -8.94 12.55
C TRP A 214 4.38 -10.02 13.34
N LEU A 215 4.36 -9.95 14.67
CA LEU A 215 3.73 -10.98 15.52
C LEU A 215 2.19 -10.92 15.48
N LEU A 216 1.62 -9.71 15.40
CA LEU A 216 0.16 -9.52 15.40
C LEU A 216 -0.43 -9.50 13.98
N LEU A 217 0.42 -9.62 12.94
CA LEU A 217 0.04 -9.50 11.53
C LEU A 217 -0.71 -8.20 11.22
N LEU A 218 -0.29 -7.11 11.86
CA LEU A 218 -0.86 -5.79 11.69
C LEU A 218 -0.11 -4.99 10.63
N ARG A 219 -0.82 -4.10 9.94
CA ARG A 219 -0.17 -3.03 9.18
C ARG A 219 0.57 -2.10 10.13
N PHE A 220 1.64 -1.49 9.64
CA PHE A 220 2.43 -0.60 10.48
C PHE A 220 1.59 0.58 10.98
N GLU A 221 0.67 1.10 10.17
CA GLU A 221 -0.30 2.14 10.55
C GLU A 221 -1.23 1.71 11.70
N GLU A 222 -1.56 0.43 11.78
CA GLU A 222 -2.40 -0.12 12.85
C GLU A 222 -1.59 -0.24 14.14
N VAL A 223 -0.32 -0.64 14.04
CA VAL A 223 0.58 -0.72 15.20
C VAL A 223 0.83 0.64 15.83
N VAL A 224 1.12 1.68 15.04
CA VAL A 224 1.37 3.02 15.59
C VAL A 224 0.11 3.67 16.20
N ARG A 225 -1.07 3.10 15.94
CA ARG A 225 -2.34 3.47 16.56
C ARG A 225 -2.65 2.70 17.84
N LEU A 226 -1.87 1.68 18.19
CA LEU A 226 -2.01 1.01 19.48
C LEU A 226 -1.84 2.03 20.60
N SER A 227 -2.66 1.90 21.63
CA SER A 227 -2.66 2.78 22.79
C SER A 227 -2.17 2.03 24.03
N PHE A 228 -1.76 2.73 25.09
CA PHE A 228 -1.39 2.07 26.35
C PHE A 228 -2.55 1.25 26.92
N GLU A 229 -3.78 1.73 26.76
CA GLU A 229 -5.01 1.06 27.18
C GLU A 229 -5.27 -0.23 26.38
N SER A 230 -4.63 -0.39 25.21
CA SER A 230 -4.68 -1.64 24.45
C SER A 230 -3.80 -2.74 25.04
N ILE A 231 -2.90 -2.43 25.98
CA ILE A 231 -1.96 -3.39 26.58
C ILE A 231 -2.46 -3.79 27.96
N ASN A 232 -2.98 -5.01 28.06
CA ASN A 232 -3.50 -5.58 29.30
C ASN A 232 -2.46 -6.52 29.92
N MET A 233 -1.86 -6.07 31.02
CA MET A 233 -1.02 -6.92 31.86
C MET A 233 -1.93 -7.79 32.74
N ILE A 234 -1.91 -9.11 32.54
CA ILE A 234 -2.72 -10.03 33.33
C ILE A 234 -2.11 -10.14 34.74
N PRO A 235 -2.85 -9.81 35.82
CA PRO A 235 -2.34 -9.89 37.18
C PRO A 235 -1.81 -11.30 37.51
N GLY A 236 -0.57 -11.39 37.96
CA GLY A 236 0.09 -12.66 38.31
C GLY A 236 0.77 -13.38 37.12
N ALA A 237 0.44 -13.03 35.87
CA ALA A 237 1.14 -13.56 34.71
C ALA A 237 2.37 -12.68 34.40
N ARG A 238 3.57 -13.20 34.68
CA ARG A 238 4.83 -12.52 34.31
C ARG A 238 5.29 -12.85 32.90
N GLU A 239 4.72 -13.90 32.32
CA GLU A 239 5.16 -14.49 31.06
C GLU A 239 4.27 -14.10 29.88
N SER A 240 3.23 -13.30 30.10
CA SER A 240 2.34 -12.86 29.02
C SER A 240 1.62 -11.56 29.30
N PHE A 241 1.15 -10.93 28.22
CA PHE A 241 0.22 -9.81 28.24
C PHE A 241 -0.75 -9.94 27.07
N GLU A 242 -1.88 -9.25 27.13
CA GLU A 242 -2.85 -9.22 26.04
C GLU A 242 -2.80 -7.88 25.31
N VAL A 243 -2.94 -7.93 24.00
CA VAL A 243 -3.11 -6.75 23.14
C VAL A 243 -4.55 -6.73 22.64
N GLN A 244 -5.31 -5.72 23.06
CA GLN A 244 -6.65 -5.46 22.54
C GLN A 244 -6.55 -4.67 21.24
N LEU A 245 -7.00 -5.29 20.15
CA LEU A 245 -7.06 -4.65 18.85
C LEU A 245 -8.36 -3.88 18.74
N SER A 246 -8.28 -2.56 18.57
CA SER A 246 -9.44 -1.75 18.22
C SER A 246 -10.00 -2.30 16.90
N THR A 247 -11.22 -2.81 16.94
CA THR A 247 -11.82 -3.55 15.83
C THR A 247 -11.79 -2.75 14.53
N ARG A 248 -11.41 -3.44 13.45
CA ARG A 248 -11.56 -2.95 12.07
C ARG A 248 -13.05 -2.62 11.83
N LYS A 249 -13.34 -1.65 10.97
CA LYS A 249 -14.69 -1.20 10.56
C LYS A 249 -15.68 -2.30 10.09
N SER A 250 -15.28 -3.57 10.06
CA SER A 250 -16.06 -4.71 9.59
C SER A 250 -16.61 -5.64 10.69
N ALA A 251 -16.31 -5.43 11.97
CA ALA A 251 -16.91 -6.21 13.05
C ALA A 251 -18.33 -5.69 13.36
N GLN A 252 -19.34 -6.14 12.59
CA GLN A 252 -20.76 -5.90 12.87
C GLN A 252 -21.21 -6.38 14.27
N THR A 253 -20.39 -7.16 14.97
CA THR A 253 -20.70 -7.81 16.25
C THR A 253 -20.20 -7.04 17.48
N GLY A 254 -19.40 -5.98 17.32
CA GLY A 254 -18.87 -5.21 18.46
C GLY A 254 -17.91 -5.96 19.40
N VAL A 255 -17.47 -7.17 19.02
CA VAL A 255 -16.58 -7.99 19.85
C VAL A 255 -15.13 -7.55 19.63
N GLY A 256 -14.47 -7.07 20.69
CA GLY A 256 -13.04 -6.78 20.68
C GLY A 256 -12.21 -8.04 20.48
N HIS A 257 -11.18 -7.98 19.63
CA HIS A 257 -10.23 -9.07 19.46
C HIS A 257 -9.04 -8.83 20.40
N ALA A 258 -8.77 -9.79 21.29
CA ALA A 258 -7.57 -9.79 22.13
C ALA A 258 -6.58 -10.84 21.61
N CYS A 259 -5.29 -10.48 21.55
CA CYS A 259 -4.21 -11.40 21.22
C CYS A 259 -3.27 -11.53 22.41
N THR A 260 -3.08 -12.74 22.92
CA THR A 260 -2.16 -13.01 24.03
C THR A 260 -0.74 -13.20 23.51
N MET A 261 0.17 -12.36 24.01
CA MET A 261 1.59 -12.36 23.67
C MET A 261 2.39 -13.01 24.79
N TRP A 262 3.12 -14.06 24.46
CA TRP A 262 3.92 -14.84 25.41
C TRP A 262 5.39 -14.48 25.37
N ALA A 263 6.07 -14.63 26.51
CA ALA A 263 7.51 -14.57 26.59
C ALA A 263 8.13 -15.66 25.71
N ASN A 264 9.20 -15.31 25.00
CA ASN A 264 9.99 -16.24 24.22
C ASN A 264 11.43 -16.22 24.73
N ASP A 265 11.74 -17.11 25.66
CA ASP A 265 13.10 -17.24 26.20
C ASP A 265 14.04 -18.05 25.31
N LEU A 266 13.50 -18.82 24.37
CA LEU A 266 14.30 -19.53 23.35
C LEU A 266 14.91 -18.56 22.34
N ASP A 267 14.19 -17.49 22.01
CA ASP A 267 14.68 -16.43 21.15
C ASP A 267 14.39 -15.03 21.75
N PRO A 268 15.35 -14.52 22.57
CA PRO A 268 15.21 -13.24 23.24
C PRO A 268 15.12 -12.03 22.30
N LYS A 269 15.49 -12.18 21.02
CA LYS A 269 15.41 -11.08 20.04
C LYS A 269 13.95 -10.80 19.73
N ILE A 270 13.17 -11.84 19.39
CA ILE A 270 11.75 -11.73 19.01
C ILE A 270 10.77 -11.84 20.19
N CYS A 271 11.24 -11.73 21.43
CA CYS A 271 10.39 -11.85 22.61
C CYS A 271 9.55 -10.58 22.84
N PRO A 272 8.20 -10.64 22.73
CA PRO A 272 7.35 -9.47 22.87
C PRO A 272 7.37 -8.88 24.29
N VAL A 273 7.46 -9.74 25.32
CA VAL A 273 7.56 -9.29 26.73
C VAL A 273 8.86 -8.50 26.94
N ARG A 274 10.00 -8.99 26.44
CA ARG A 274 11.28 -8.26 26.52
C ARG A 274 11.25 -6.96 25.72
N ALA A 275 10.61 -6.94 24.56
CA ALA A 275 10.44 -5.72 23.78
C ALA A 275 9.61 -4.66 24.54
N LEU A 276 8.53 -5.07 25.20
CA LEU A 276 7.70 -4.19 26.02
C LEU A 276 8.44 -3.67 27.26
N ILE A 277 9.22 -4.53 27.94
CA ILE A 277 10.08 -4.11 29.06
C ILE A 277 11.11 -3.06 28.61
N ARG A 278 11.78 -3.27 27.46
CA ARG A 278 12.72 -2.29 26.89
C ARG A 278 12.01 -0.97 26.58
N LEU A 279 10.79 -1.02 26.03
CA LEU A 279 9.99 0.17 25.77
C LEU A 279 9.67 0.93 27.07
N ALA A 280 9.27 0.22 28.13
CA ALA A 280 9.03 0.81 29.45
C ALA A 280 10.29 1.48 30.03
N VAL A 281 11.48 0.88 29.86
CA VAL A 281 12.76 1.49 30.28
C VAL A 281 13.04 2.78 29.50
N VAL A 282 12.72 2.83 28.21
CA VAL A 282 12.88 4.03 27.39
C VAL A 282 11.98 5.18 27.86
N TYR A 283 10.74 4.86 28.22
CA TYR A 283 9.75 5.84 28.69
C TYR A 283 10.03 6.29 30.13
N GLY A 284 10.57 5.40 30.97
CA GLY A 284 10.86 5.69 32.37
C GLY A 284 9.61 6.03 33.17
N THR A 285 9.78 6.69 34.31
CA THR A 285 8.68 7.05 35.21
C THR A 285 8.00 8.37 34.87
N THR A 286 8.55 9.11 33.90
CA THR A 286 8.10 10.47 33.58
C THR A 286 6.94 10.50 32.58
N VAL A 287 6.71 9.40 31.86
CA VAL A 287 5.70 9.31 30.79
C VAL A 287 4.36 8.89 31.36
N ASN A 288 3.31 9.65 31.02
CA ASN A 288 1.94 9.26 31.29
C ASN A 288 1.59 8.05 30.40
N LEU A 289 1.18 6.95 31.01
CA LEU A 289 0.85 5.69 30.33
C LEU A 289 -0.60 5.73 29.80
N THR A 290 -0.94 6.76 29.04
CA THR A 290 -2.26 6.95 28.41
C THR A 290 -2.10 7.41 26.96
N GLY A 291 -3.06 7.07 26.11
CA GLY A 291 -3.01 7.40 24.68
C GLY A 291 -2.01 6.55 23.91
N ALA A 292 -1.33 7.11 22.90
CA ALA A 292 -0.54 6.33 21.95
C ALA A 292 0.62 5.56 22.61
N LEU A 293 0.73 4.26 22.32
CA LEU A 293 1.78 3.38 22.85
C LEU A 293 3.16 3.72 22.29
N PHE A 294 3.22 4.13 21.02
CA PHE A 294 4.47 4.42 20.30
C PHE A 294 4.69 5.93 20.18
N LEU A 295 5.55 6.47 21.04
CA LEU A 295 5.81 7.91 21.16
C LEU A 295 7.03 8.32 20.34
N LYS A 296 7.01 9.54 19.81
CA LYS A 296 8.12 10.08 19.01
C LYS A 296 9.33 10.36 19.88
N VAL A 297 10.49 9.92 19.40
CA VAL A 297 11.79 10.23 19.99
C VAL A 297 12.42 11.39 19.19
N ASN A 298 12.85 12.46 19.86
CA ASN A 298 13.51 13.57 19.18
C ASN A 298 14.97 13.23 18.81
N LYS A 299 15.67 14.13 18.10
CA LYS A 299 17.07 13.94 17.69
C LYS A 299 18.07 13.79 18.85
N HIS A 300 17.68 14.20 20.05
CA HIS A 300 18.48 14.10 21.27
C HIS A 300 18.11 12.88 22.12
N GLY A 301 17.17 12.03 21.67
CA GLY A 301 16.73 10.86 22.41
C GLY A 301 15.62 11.10 23.42
N ALA A 302 15.09 12.32 23.53
CA ALA A 302 13.99 12.60 24.46
C ALA A 302 12.64 12.17 23.88
N ILE A 303 11.77 11.65 24.76
CA ILE A 303 10.41 11.21 24.42
C ILE A 303 9.47 12.41 24.39
N LEU A 304 8.70 12.54 23.31
CA LEU A 304 7.69 13.59 23.15
C LEU A 304 6.31 12.98 23.47
N GLN A 305 5.82 13.20 24.69
CA GLN A 305 4.62 12.52 25.23
C GLN A 305 3.36 12.77 24.40
N ASP A 306 3.18 13.98 23.89
CA ASP A 306 1.99 14.36 23.13
C ASP A 306 2.15 14.15 21.62
N THR A 307 3.24 13.51 21.18
CA THR A 307 3.52 13.31 19.75
C THR A 307 3.64 11.83 19.44
N PRO A 308 2.56 11.18 18.95
CA PRO A 308 2.65 9.81 18.49
C PRO A 308 3.61 9.69 17.31
N ILE A 309 4.15 8.48 17.13
CA ILE A 309 4.80 8.14 15.87
C ILE A 309 3.74 8.16 14.77
N VAL A 310 4.04 8.89 13.69
CA VAL A 310 3.22 8.92 12.48
C VAL A 310 4.00 8.28 11.34
N CYS A 311 3.32 7.48 10.52
CA CYS A 311 3.83 7.06 9.22
C CYS A 311 3.92 8.34 8.36
N GLY A 312 5.14 8.84 8.17
CA GLY A 312 5.41 9.97 7.30
C GLY A 312 6.37 9.56 6.20
N PRO A 313 6.21 10.09 4.97
CA PRO A 313 6.99 9.70 3.80
C PRO A 313 8.51 9.85 3.97
N GLU A 314 8.95 10.68 4.93
CA GLU A 314 10.37 11.03 5.09
C GLU A 314 11.06 10.41 6.33
N ARG A 315 10.34 9.68 7.21
CA ARG A 315 10.90 9.35 8.56
C ARG A 315 10.93 7.88 8.94
N PHE A 316 10.13 7.05 8.28
CA PHE A 316 10.32 5.61 8.24
C PHE A 316 10.68 5.27 6.81
N GLY A 317 11.92 5.61 6.42
CA GLY A 317 12.47 5.05 5.19
C GLY A 317 12.22 3.55 5.25
N VAL A 318 11.43 3.06 4.30
CA VAL A 318 11.29 1.64 4.03
C VAL A 318 12.71 1.15 3.87
N PHE A 319 13.27 0.56 4.92
CA PHE A 319 14.51 -0.17 4.79
C PHE A 319 14.14 -1.36 3.93
N VAL A 320 14.42 -1.23 2.64
CA VAL A 320 14.68 -2.38 1.80
C VAL A 320 15.84 -3.08 2.52
N LEU A 321 15.50 -4.11 3.29
CA LEU A 321 16.46 -5.04 3.84
C LEU A 321 17.07 -5.76 2.63
N THR A 322 18.08 -5.13 2.03
CA THR A 322 18.92 -5.73 0.99
C THR A 322 19.77 -6.84 1.60
#